data_AF-A0A2S9GW49-F1
#
_entry.id   AF-A0A2S9GW49-F1
#
_cell.length_a   1.000
_cell.length_b   1.000
_cell.length_c   1.000
_cell.angle_alpha   90.00
_cell.angle_beta   90.00
_cell.angle_gamma   90.00
#
_symmetry.space_group_name_H-M   'P 1'
#
loop_
_entity.id
_entity.type
_entity.pdbx_description
1 polymer ?
#
loop_
_entity_poly.entity_id
_entity_poly.type
_entity_poly.pdbx_seq_one_letter_code
_entity_poly.pdbx_strand_id
1 'polypeptide(L)'
;MTNLLDIGVRLKEERKRLGMSQTAFAAIGGTKRASQFNYESGGRAPDAAYLAAISETGVDVLYVLTGQRVSMPRHVLGVAQTQQTYQNSSNVPSQVTAEPHETEVFGVARNRREAALLDNFRHSNDEGRDVISAAGNALAKLGKKD
;
A
#
# COMPACT_ATOMS: atom_id res chain seq x y z
N MET A 1 18.17 2.94 23.11
CA MET A 1 18.99 1.74 22.88
C MET A 1 18.50 1.08 21.59
N THR A 2 19.23 1.29 20.50
CA THR A 2 18.88 0.85 19.15
C THR A 2 18.93 -0.68 19.07
N ASN A 3 17.95 -1.30 18.43
CA ASN A 3 17.73 -2.75 18.40
C ASN A 3 18.96 -3.47 17.78
N LEU A 4 19.78 -4.08 18.63
CA LEU A 4 21.15 -4.59 18.35
C LEU A 4 21.17 -5.97 17.68
N LEU A 5 20.04 -6.45 17.16
CA LEU A 5 19.98 -7.73 16.45
C LEU A 5 20.70 -7.63 15.10
N ASP A 6 21.42 -8.68 14.71
CA ASP A 6 22.07 -8.73 13.39
C ASP A 6 21.01 -8.90 12.29
N ILE A 7 21.31 -8.39 11.08
CA ILE A 7 20.43 -8.50 9.91
C ILE A 7 20.12 -9.97 9.58
N GLY A 8 21.10 -10.87 9.77
CA GLY A 8 20.93 -12.30 9.57
C GLY A 8 19.89 -12.91 10.50
N VAL A 9 19.88 -12.47 11.76
CA VAL A 9 18.89 -12.94 12.75
C VAL A 9 17.49 -12.47 12.38
N ARG A 10 17.31 -11.21 11.98
CA ARG A 10 16.01 -10.69 11.56
C ARG A 10 15.50 -11.34 10.27
N LEU A 11 16.41 -11.62 9.32
CA LEU A 11 16.08 -12.38 8.12
C LEU A 11 15.56 -13.79 8.46
N LYS A 12 16.23 -14.46 9.40
CA LYS A 12 15.82 -15.78 9.90
C LYS A 12 14.46 -15.73 10.59
N GLU A 13 14.19 -14.69 11.37
CA GLU A 13 12.89 -14.48 12.01
C GLU A 13 11.77 -14.31 10.99
N GLU A 14 11.95 -13.47 9.96
CA GLU A 14 10.94 -13.30 8.91
C GLU A 14 10.69 -14.58 8.14
N ARG A 15 11.75 -15.32 7.77
CA ARG A 15 11.58 -16.63 7.15
C ARG A 15 10.77 -17.59 8.04
N LYS A 16 11.09 -17.65 9.33
CA LYS A 16 10.38 -18.50 10.29
C LYS A 16 8.93 -18.07 10.48
N ARG A 17 8.65 -16.76 10.48
CA ARG A 17 7.29 -16.20 10.56
C ARG A 17 6.43 -16.66 9.38
N LEU A 18 7.03 -16.79 8.19
CA LEU A 18 6.38 -17.31 6.99
C LEU A 18 6.33 -18.85 6.93
N GLY A 19 6.86 -19.56 7.94
CA GLY A 19 6.87 -21.03 7.98
C GLY A 19 7.76 -21.70 6.94
N MET A 20 8.71 -20.96 6.34
CA MET A 20 9.49 -21.46 5.20
C MET A 20 10.79 -22.15 5.64
N SER A 21 11.19 -23.19 4.89
CA SER A 21 12.51 -23.80 5.01
C SER A 21 13.60 -22.91 4.41
N GLN A 22 14.87 -23.09 4.82
CA GLN A 22 15.99 -22.32 4.23
C GLN A 22 16.11 -22.55 2.72
N THR A 23 15.84 -23.76 2.23
CA THR A 23 15.90 -24.07 0.80
C THR A 23 14.80 -23.34 0.03
N ALA A 24 13.56 -23.37 0.52
CA ALA A 24 12.43 -22.69 -0.13
C ALA A 24 12.64 -21.17 -0.15
N PHE A 25 13.12 -20.61 0.96
CA PHE A 25 13.37 -19.17 1.07
C PHE A 25 14.56 -18.70 0.20
N ALA A 26 15.60 -19.53 0.07
CA ALA A 26 16.71 -19.27 -0.84
C ALA A 26 16.26 -19.24 -2.30
N ALA A 27 15.37 -20.16 -2.69
CA ALA A 27 14.88 -20.25 -4.06
C ALA A 27 14.11 -19.00 -4.50
N ILE A 28 13.33 -18.39 -3.61
CA ILE A 28 12.63 -17.12 -3.87
C ILE A 28 13.63 -16.02 -4.26
N GLY A 29 14.72 -15.89 -3.49
CA GLY A 29 15.78 -14.93 -3.78
C GLY A 29 16.78 -15.37 -4.84
N GLY A 30 16.48 -16.41 -5.64
CA GLY A 30 17.35 -16.89 -6.71
C GLY A 30 18.71 -17.43 -6.23
N THR A 31 18.81 -17.87 -4.98
CA THR A 31 20.07 -18.31 -4.37
C THR A 31 20.02 -19.76 -3.86
N LYS A 32 21.18 -20.27 -3.42
CA LYS A 32 21.34 -21.62 -2.88
C LYS A 32 21.06 -21.63 -1.37
N ARG A 33 20.62 -22.77 -0.83
CA ARG A 33 20.44 -22.98 0.63
C ARG A 33 21.69 -22.57 1.44
N ALA A 34 22.88 -22.81 0.92
CA ALA A 34 24.14 -22.43 1.58
C ALA A 34 24.29 -20.91 1.72
N SER A 35 23.89 -20.13 0.71
CA SER A 35 23.86 -18.67 0.79
C SER A 35 22.89 -18.22 1.88
N GLN A 36 21.70 -18.81 1.94
CA GLN A 36 20.73 -18.51 2.98
C GLN A 36 21.26 -18.79 4.39
N PHE A 37 21.95 -19.92 4.56
CA PHE A 37 22.61 -20.23 5.83
C PHE A 37 23.65 -19.17 6.20
N ASN A 38 24.51 -18.76 5.26
CA ASN A 38 25.51 -17.72 5.49
C ASN A 38 24.89 -16.36 5.80
N TYR A 39 23.74 -16.03 5.22
CA TYR A 39 23.01 -14.82 5.57
C TYR A 39 22.50 -14.88 7.00
N GLU A 40 21.86 -15.99 7.38
CA GLU A 40 21.26 -16.16 8.70
C GLU A 40 22.26 -16.35 9.85
N SER A 41 23.50 -16.74 9.54
CA SER A 41 24.58 -16.89 10.51
C SER A 41 25.48 -15.64 10.61
N GLY A 42 25.21 -14.61 9.81
CA GLY A 42 26.01 -13.38 9.78
C GLY A 42 27.33 -13.50 9.01
N GLY A 43 27.56 -14.62 8.29
CA GLY A 43 28.76 -14.81 7.48
C GLY A 43 28.83 -13.91 6.24
N ARG A 44 27.67 -13.46 5.74
CA ARG A 44 27.57 -12.48 4.64
C ARG A 44 26.22 -11.76 4.70
N ALA A 45 26.16 -10.49 4.30
CA ALA A 45 24.90 -9.78 4.14
C ALA A 45 24.19 -10.17 2.83
N PRO A 46 22.84 -10.31 2.81
CA PRO A 46 22.09 -10.41 1.57
C PRO A 46 22.23 -9.12 0.76
N ASP A 47 22.23 -9.23 -0.57
CA ASP A 47 22.25 -8.06 -1.45
C ASP A 47 20.83 -7.49 -1.68
N ALA A 48 20.77 -6.32 -2.30
CA ALA A 48 19.51 -5.63 -2.56
C ALA A 48 18.58 -6.40 -3.52
N ALA A 49 19.13 -7.15 -4.49
CA ALA A 49 18.33 -7.94 -5.43
C ALA A 49 17.65 -9.11 -4.73
N TYR A 50 18.37 -9.80 -3.84
CA TYR A 50 17.83 -10.84 -2.98
C TYR A 50 16.72 -10.28 -2.08
N LEU A 51 16.94 -9.12 -1.44
CA LEU A 51 15.95 -8.48 -0.58
C LEU A 51 14.69 -8.04 -1.35
N ALA A 52 14.85 -7.53 -2.56
CA ALA A 52 13.73 -7.17 -3.44
C ALA A 52 12.89 -8.41 -3.78
N ALA A 53 13.53 -9.51 -4.18
CA ALA A 53 12.82 -10.75 -4.54
C ALA A 53 12.02 -11.33 -3.38
N ILE A 54 12.59 -11.40 -2.16
CA ILE A 54 11.85 -11.95 -1.02
C ILE A 54 10.73 -11.02 -0.52
N SER A 55 10.79 -9.72 -0.80
CA SER A 55 9.76 -8.75 -0.39
C SER A 55 8.38 -9.09 -0.96
N GLU A 56 8.35 -9.69 -2.16
CA GLU A 56 7.11 -10.11 -2.85
C GLU A 56 6.38 -11.25 -2.12
N THR A 57 7.08 -11.95 -1.21
CA THR A 57 6.51 -13.06 -0.43
C THR A 57 6.00 -12.64 0.95
N GLY A 58 5.90 -11.33 1.18
CA GLY A 58 5.40 -10.75 2.42
C GLY A 58 6.45 -10.68 3.53
N VAL A 59 7.73 -10.73 3.18
CA VAL A 59 8.84 -10.42 4.10
C VAL A 59 8.82 -8.93 4.43
N ASP A 60 8.88 -8.60 5.72
CA ASP A 60 9.07 -7.21 6.16
C ASP A 60 10.55 -6.80 6.00
N VAL A 61 10.92 -6.37 4.80
CA VAL A 61 12.30 -5.96 4.48
C VAL A 61 12.75 -4.76 5.32
N LEU A 62 11.83 -3.86 5.67
CA LEU A 62 12.14 -2.73 6.54
C LEU A 62 12.55 -3.20 7.94
N TYR A 63 11.82 -4.18 8.49
CA TYR A 63 12.23 -4.84 9.73
C TYR A 63 13.59 -5.52 9.59
N VAL A 64 13.82 -6.27 8.50
CA VAL A 64 15.13 -6.92 8.27
C VAL A 64 16.27 -5.90 8.29
N LEU A 65 16.11 -4.76 7.62
CA LEU A 65 17.15 -3.72 7.54
C LEU A 65 17.32 -2.93 8.83
N THR A 66 16.23 -2.55 9.49
CA THR A 66 16.25 -1.53 10.57
C THR A 66 16.00 -2.08 11.96
N GLY A 67 15.48 -3.31 12.06
CA GLY A 67 14.99 -3.88 13.31
C GLY A 67 13.74 -3.20 13.87
N GLN A 68 13.12 -2.28 13.12
CA GLN A 68 11.85 -1.66 13.48
C GLN A 68 10.73 -2.35 12.71
N ARG A 69 9.78 -2.96 13.43
CA ARG A 69 8.54 -3.43 12.80
C ARG A 69 7.62 -2.24 12.63
N VAL A 70 7.30 -1.91 11.39
CA VAL A 70 6.22 -0.96 11.16
C VAL A 70 4.94 -1.76 11.26
N SER A 71 4.18 -1.54 12.33
CA SER A 71 2.80 -2.01 12.41
C SER A 71 2.02 -1.27 11.34
N MET A 72 2.00 -1.80 10.12
CA MET A 72 1.02 -1.37 9.14
C MET A 72 -0.32 -1.79 9.72
N PRO A 73 -1.24 -0.85 10.03
CA PRO A 73 -2.56 -1.22 10.49
C PRO A 73 -3.14 -2.14 9.42
N ARG A 74 -3.42 -3.38 9.82
CA ARG A 74 -4.13 -4.33 8.98
C ARG A 74 -5.41 -3.61 8.56
N HIS A 75 -5.51 -3.22 7.29
CA HIS A 75 -6.79 -2.75 6.79
C HIS A 75 -7.71 -3.96 6.89
N VAL A 76 -8.51 -3.99 7.96
CA VAL A 76 -9.55 -4.99 8.12
C VAL A 76 -10.50 -4.69 6.97
N LEU A 77 -10.41 -5.49 5.90
CA LEU A 77 -11.47 -5.60 4.92
C LEU A 77 -12.65 -6.23 5.65
N GLY A 78 -13.32 -5.42 6.47
CA GLY A 78 -14.54 -5.74 7.17
C GLY A 78 -15.66 -5.76 6.16
N VAL A 79 -15.81 -6.88 5.47
CA VAL A 79 -17.11 -7.27 4.92
C VAL A 79 -18.04 -7.58 6.09
N ALA A 80 -18.69 -6.53 6.61
CA ALA A 80 -20.01 -6.54 7.27
C ALA A 80 -20.19 -5.28 8.15
N GLN A 81 -20.45 -4.13 7.53
CA GLN A 81 -21.39 -3.14 8.07
C GLN A 81 -22.23 -2.59 6.90
N THR A 82 -22.93 -3.49 6.22
CA THR A 82 -24.09 -3.09 5.42
C THR A 82 -25.25 -2.85 6.39
N GLN A 83 -25.89 -1.68 6.26
CA GLN A 83 -27.17 -1.27 6.89
C GLN A 83 -27.08 -0.52 8.23
N GLN A 84 -26.61 0.73 8.22
CA GLN A 84 -27.14 1.74 9.17
C GLN A 84 -27.21 3.18 8.63
N THR A 85 -26.74 3.47 7.41
CA THR A 85 -26.76 4.85 6.88
C THR A 85 -27.89 5.13 5.86
N TYR A 86 -28.68 4.14 5.45
CA TYR A 86 -29.75 4.27 4.45
C TYR A 86 -31.17 4.36 5.04
N GLN A 87 -31.37 5.04 6.18
CA GLN A 87 -32.71 5.32 6.69
C GLN A 87 -33.13 6.78 6.59
N ASN A 88 -32.23 7.71 6.25
CA ASN A 88 -32.59 9.11 6.09
C ASN A 88 -32.26 9.63 4.69
N SER A 89 -33.31 10.16 4.06
CA SER A 89 -33.34 10.94 2.81
C SER A 89 -33.74 10.16 1.57
N SER A 90 -35.02 9.81 1.57
CA SER A 90 -35.99 10.17 0.52
C SER A 90 -35.43 11.01 -0.64
N ASN A 91 -35.72 10.55 -1.85
CA ASN A 91 -35.87 11.29 -3.10
C ASN A 91 -34.70 11.23 -4.12
N VAL A 92 -34.74 10.22 -5.00
CA VAL A 92 -34.30 10.35 -6.39
C VAL A 92 -35.26 9.58 -7.30
N PRO A 93 -36.04 10.23 -8.18
CA PRO A 93 -36.74 9.58 -9.27
C PRO A 93 -35.86 9.47 -10.54
N SER A 94 -35.76 8.24 -11.04
CA SER A 94 -36.00 7.79 -12.42
C SER A 94 -35.32 8.48 -13.62
N GLN A 95 -34.56 7.69 -14.41
CA GLN A 95 -34.68 7.41 -15.87
C GLN A 95 -33.29 6.96 -16.42
N VAL A 96 -33.01 5.65 -16.60
CA VAL A 96 -33.07 4.86 -17.87
C VAL A 96 -32.08 5.41 -18.94
N THR A 97 -30.99 4.74 -19.33
CA THR A 97 -30.90 3.54 -20.20
C THR A 97 -29.56 2.78 -20.02
N ALA A 98 -29.59 1.48 -20.28
CA ALA A 98 -28.52 0.51 -20.09
C ALA A 98 -27.47 0.46 -21.23
N GLU A 99 -26.23 0.13 -20.89
CA GLU A 99 -25.29 -0.70 -21.68
C GLU A 99 -24.44 -1.51 -20.67
N PRO A 100 -24.27 -2.85 -20.85
CA PRO A 100 -23.58 -3.73 -19.91
C PRO A 100 -22.11 -3.99 -20.30
N HIS A 101 -21.30 -4.38 -19.30
CA HIS A 101 -19.91 -4.92 -19.37
C HIS A 101 -18.79 -3.85 -19.47
N GLU A 102 -17.77 -3.75 -18.61
CA GLU A 102 -17.11 -4.72 -17.72
C GLU A 102 -16.47 -4.02 -16.48
N THR A 103 -16.70 -4.64 -15.32
CA THR A 103 -15.87 -4.78 -14.10
C THR A 103 -14.89 -3.67 -13.70
N GLU A 104 -15.17 -3.09 -12.52
CA GLU A 104 -14.34 -2.14 -11.77
C GLU A 104 -12.97 -2.71 -11.32
N VAL A 105 -11.91 -1.90 -11.45
CA VAL A 105 -10.75 -1.92 -10.54
C VAL A 105 -10.34 -0.48 -10.19
N PHE A 106 -10.62 -0.09 -8.94
CA PHE A 106 -10.07 1.01 -8.14
C PHE A 106 -9.43 2.24 -8.82
N GLY A 107 -10.12 3.39 -8.70
CA GLY A 107 -9.48 4.67 -8.34
C GLY A 107 -8.59 5.35 -9.38
N VAL A 108 -9.07 5.58 -10.59
CA VAL A 108 -8.42 6.50 -11.56
C VAL A 108 -9.45 7.50 -12.05
N ALA A 109 -9.06 8.78 -12.03
CA ALA A 109 -9.85 9.93 -12.46
C ALA A 109 -10.67 9.62 -13.73
N ARG A 110 -11.99 9.86 -13.70
CA ARG A 110 -12.90 9.33 -14.71
C ARG A 110 -12.88 10.12 -16.03
N ASN A 111 -12.04 11.16 -16.18
CA ASN A 111 -11.86 11.90 -17.43
C ASN A 111 -10.45 12.53 -17.60
N ARG A 112 -9.98 12.72 -18.86
CA ARG A 112 -8.67 13.36 -19.18
C ARG A 112 -8.48 14.72 -18.49
N ARG A 113 -9.56 15.47 -18.32
CA ARG A 113 -9.56 16.78 -17.64
C ARG A 113 -9.29 16.67 -16.14
N GLU A 114 -9.84 15.65 -15.48
CA GLU A 114 -9.64 15.42 -14.04
C GLU A 114 -8.23 14.93 -13.73
N ALA A 115 -7.67 14.08 -14.61
CA ALA A 115 -6.28 13.64 -14.50
C ALA A 115 -5.30 14.82 -14.58
N ALA A 116 -5.51 15.75 -15.52
CA ALA A 116 -4.66 16.93 -15.66
C ALA A 116 -4.74 17.89 -14.46
N LEU A 117 -5.92 18.02 -13.84
CA LEU A 117 -6.09 18.84 -12.64
C LEU A 117 -5.32 18.27 -11.45
N LEU A 118 -5.34 16.94 -11.30
CA LEU A 118 -4.59 16.26 -10.24
C LEU A 118 -3.08 16.31 -10.49
N ASP A 119 -2.64 16.22 -11.74
CA ASP A 119 -1.23 16.28 -12.10
C ASP A 119 -0.62 17.67 -11.84
N ASN A 120 -1.33 18.73 -12.25
CA ASN A 120 -0.94 20.11 -11.97
C ASN A 120 -0.88 20.40 -10.47
N PHE A 121 -1.82 19.85 -9.68
CA PHE A 121 -1.83 20.01 -8.23
C PHE A 121 -0.62 19.33 -7.57
N ARG A 122 -0.28 18.09 -7.98
CA ARG A 122 0.84 17.33 -7.42
C ARG A 122 2.19 17.99 -7.70
N HIS A 123 2.35 18.65 -8.84
CA HIS A 123 3.61 19.27 -9.26
C HIS A 123 3.73 20.76 -8.90
N SER A 124 2.69 21.38 -8.35
CA SER A 124 2.75 22.77 -7.89
C SER A 124 3.49 22.93 -6.55
N ASN A 125 4.08 24.10 -6.33
CA ASN A 125 4.65 24.50 -5.03
C ASN A 125 3.53 24.74 -3.99
N ASP A 126 3.91 24.94 -2.73
CA ASP A 126 2.96 25.02 -1.62
C ASP A 126 1.94 26.16 -1.80
N GLU A 127 2.39 27.33 -2.26
CA GLU A 127 1.50 28.45 -2.58
C GLU A 127 0.49 28.07 -3.67
N GLY A 128 0.93 27.42 -4.75
CA GLY A 128 0.06 26.91 -5.82
C GLY A 128 -0.97 25.88 -5.34
N ARG A 129 -0.59 24.98 -4.43
CA ARG A 129 -1.50 23.99 -3.83
C ARG A 129 -2.54 24.65 -2.94
N ASP A 130 -2.15 25.68 -2.20
CA ASP A 130 -3.06 26.42 -1.33
C ASP A 130 -4.12 27.18 -2.12
N VAL A 131 -3.76 27.82 -3.23
CA VAL A 131 -4.76 28.52 -4.08
C VAL A 131 -5.77 27.54 -4.69
N ILE A 132 -5.30 26.39 -5.19
CA ILE A 132 -6.17 25.35 -5.78
C ILE A 132 -7.10 24.77 -4.71
N SER A 133 -6.59 24.54 -3.50
CA SER A 133 -7.38 24.04 -2.37
C SER A 133 -8.41 25.07 -1.90
N ALA A 134 -8.04 26.35 -1.84
CA ALA A 134 -8.93 27.44 -1.48
C ALA A 134 -10.07 27.61 -2.50
N ALA A 135 -9.75 27.53 -3.80
CA ALA A 135 -10.75 27.57 -4.87
C ALA A 135 -11.70 26.37 -4.80
N GLY A 136 -11.17 25.16 -4.59
CA GLY A 136 -11.98 23.95 -4.39
C GLY A 136 -12.92 24.05 -3.19
N ASN A 137 -12.42 24.58 -2.06
CA ASN A 137 -13.20 24.80 -0.86
C ASN A 137 -14.29 25.88 -1.03
N ALA A 138 -14.01 26.93 -1.81
CA ALA A 138 -15.00 27.96 -2.13
C ALA A 138 -16.12 27.42 -3.03
N LEU A 139 -15.78 26.61 -4.03
CA LEU A 139 -16.74 25.93 -4.90
C LEU A 139 -17.63 24.95 -4.12
N ALA A 140 -17.05 24.20 -3.19
CA ALA A 140 -17.80 23.30 -2.31
C ALA A 140 -18.78 24.05 -1.39
N LYS A 141 -18.47 25.30 -1.02
CA LYS A 141 -19.38 26.17 -0.26
C LYS A 141 -20.49 26.77 -1.12
N LEU A 142 -20.25 27.01 -2.42
CA LEU A 142 -21.28 27.50 -3.35
C LEU A 142 -22.37 26.46 -3.65
N GLY A 143 -22.05 25.16 -3.61
CA GLY A 143 -23.01 24.06 -3.79
C GLY A 143 -23.92 23.78 -2.59
N LYS A 144 -23.80 24.54 -1.50
CA LYS A 144 -24.58 24.42 -0.26
C LYS A 144 -25.62 25.53 -0.06
N LYS A 145 -26.03 26.19 -1.14
CA LYS A 145 -27.08 27.22 -1.06
C LYS A 145 -28.45 26.58 -1.31
N ASP A 146 -29.10 26.30 -0.18
CA ASP A 146 -30.49 25.86 0.09
C ASP A 146 -30.99 24.58 -0.62
#